data_AF-A0A1S8FCM2-F1
#
_entry.id   AF-A0A1S8FCM2-F1
#
_cell.length_a   1.000
_cell.length_b   1.000
_cell.length_c   1.000
_cell.angle_alpha   90.00
_cell.angle_beta   90.00
_cell.angle_gamma   90.00
#
_symmetry.space_group_name_H-M   'P 1'
#
loop_
_entity.id
_entity.type
_entity.pdbx_description
1 polymer ?
#
loop_
_entity_poly.entity_id
_entity_poly.type
_entity_poly.pdbx_seq_one_letter_code
_entity_poly.pdbx_strand_id
1 'polypeptide(L)'
;MQVQIDSQTFDRTLPSTTGWEENSFWYCTFTGLNEEGGSIDSAFLSCKFAHCEWYWGLFNMAVFVGVKFTDCTFRGTSFAGCKFVECEFVRCHFTTDNLGGSCSFNDTRWYSCSQSGTRGIEHVFKDAF
;
A
#
# COMPACT_ATOMS: atom_id res chain seq x y z
N MET A 1 14.31 -6.47 14.30
CA MET A 1 15.12 -5.25 14.53
C MET A 1 14.67 -4.27 13.46
N GLN A 2 14.10 -3.13 13.84
CA GLN A 2 13.53 -2.21 12.86
C GLN A 2 14.64 -1.56 12.04
N VAL A 3 14.76 -1.95 10.77
CA VAL A 3 15.74 -1.36 9.85
C VAL A 3 15.10 -0.15 9.19
N GLN A 4 15.74 1.01 9.32
CA GLN A 4 15.40 2.17 8.52
C GLN A 4 16.06 2.03 7.14
N ILE A 5 15.25 2.15 6.10
CA ILE A 5 15.67 2.09 4.70
C ILE A 5 15.30 3.44 4.09
N ASP A 6 16.31 4.19 3.68
CA ASP A 6 16.15 5.59 3.30
C ASP A 6 16.56 5.82 1.84
N SER A 7 15.72 6.55 1.10
CA SER A 7 15.98 7.07 -0.25
C SER A 7 16.39 6.00 -1.28
N GLN A 8 15.94 4.75 -1.09
CA GLN A 8 16.24 3.66 -2.01
C GLN A 8 15.20 3.53 -3.12
N THR A 9 15.63 2.97 -4.26
CA THR A 9 14.73 2.59 -5.35
C THR A 9 14.74 1.09 -5.54
N PHE A 10 13.54 0.50 -5.57
CA PHE A 10 13.32 -0.91 -5.81
C PHE A 10 12.52 -1.06 -7.11
N ASP A 11 13.10 -1.78 -8.07
CA ASP A 11 12.45 -2.07 -9.36
C ASP A 11 12.17 -3.56 -9.45
N ARG A 12 10.90 -3.90 -9.66
CA ARG A 12 10.31 -5.24 -9.84
C ARG A 12 10.41 -6.21 -8.67
N THR A 13 11.43 -6.12 -7.81
CA THR A 13 11.59 -6.98 -6.64
C THR A 13 12.31 -6.27 -5.49
N LEU A 14 12.04 -6.68 -4.25
CA LEU A 14 12.90 -6.39 -3.12
C LEU A 14 14.14 -7.31 -3.09
N PRO A 15 15.28 -6.85 -2.55
CA PRO A 15 16.40 -7.72 -2.21
C PRO A 15 15.97 -8.79 -1.20
N SER A 16 16.54 -10.00 -1.27
CA SER A 16 16.23 -11.09 -0.34
C SER A 16 16.50 -10.77 1.14
N THR A 17 17.31 -9.75 1.40
CA THR A 17 17.63 -9.25 2.75
C THR A 17 16.62 -8.22 3.27
N THR A 18 15.66 -7.81 2.45
CA THR A 18 14.70 -6.76 2.75
C THR A 18 13.29 -7.29 2.53
N GLY A 19 12.54 -7.43 3.62
CA GLY A 19 11.13 -7.82 3.58
C GLY A 19 10.18 -6.63 3.75
N TRP A 20 8.89 -6.92 3.79
CA TRP A 20 7.83 -5.94 4.05
C TRP A 20 7.49 -5.80 5.54
N GLU A 21 8.09 -6.63 6.39
CA GLU A 21 7.77 -6.74 7.81
C GLU A 21 8.80 -6.04 8.68
N GLU A 22 8.34 -5.42 9.77
CA GLU A 22 9.16 -4.75 10.78
C GLU A 22 10.15 -3.69 10.26
N ASN A 23 9.89 -3.05 9.13
CA ASN A 23 10.79 -2.02 8.56
C ASN A 23 10.21 -0.60 8.67
N SER A 24 11.07 0.38 8.40
CA SER A 24 10.64 1.76 8.17
C SER A 24 11.29 2.28 6.90
N PHE A 25 10.48 2.54 5.87
CA PHE A 25 10.91 3.05 4.58
C PHE A 25 10.68 4.56 4.51
N TRP A 26 11.73 5.30 4.16
CA TRP A 26 11.72 6.76 4.12
C TRP A 26 12.14 7.21 2.74
N TYR A 27 11.34 8.04 2.07
CA TYR A 27 11.66 8.60 0.75
C TYR A 27 11.97 7.55 -0.33
N CYS A 28 11.57 6.30 -0.13
CA CYS A 28 11.85 5.20 -1.05
C CYS A 28 10.88 5.21 -2.23
N THR A 29 11.33 4.67 -3.36
CA THR A 29 10.52 4.46 -4.56
C THR A 29 10.45 2.97 -4.88
N PHE A 30 9.24 2.47 -5.08
CA PHE A 30 8.96 1.09 -5.45
C PHE A 30 8.25 1.10 -6.80
N THR A 31 8.81 0.42 -7.79
CA THR A 31 8.25 0.41 -9.15
C THR A 31 8.10 -1.01 -9.67
N GLY A 32 6.97 -1.31 -10.29
CA GLY A 32 6.78 -2.55 -11.05
C GLY A 32 6.80 -3.82 -10.20
N LEU A 33 6.62 -3.72 -8.88
CA LEU A 33 6.58 -4.88 -7.99
C LEU A 33 5.36 -5.73 -8.32
N ASN A 34 5.50 -7.05 -8.26
CA ASN A 34 4.40 -7.97 -8.47
C ASN A 34 4.44 -9.05 -7.38
N GLU A 35 3.68 -8.81 -6.32
CA GLU A 35 3.69 -9.62 -5.12
C GLU A 35 2.45 -10.51 -5.06
N GLU A 36 2.67 -11.81 -4.82
CA GLU A 36 1.62 -12.77 -4.52
C GLU A 36 1.66 -13.08 -3.02
N GLY A 37 0.68 -12.59 -2.28
CA GLY A 37 0.62 -12.66 -0.83
C GLY A 37 1.51 -11.61 -0.15
N GLY A 38 2.14 -12.03 0.95
CA GLY A 38 3.00 -11.20 1.79
C GLY A 38 2.27 -10.60 2.99
N SER A 39 2.97 -10.54 4.11
CA SER A 39 2.60 -9.77 5.30
C SER A 39 3.31 -8.42 5.22
N ILE A 40 2.56 -7.33 5.36
CA ILE A 40 3.09 -5.97 5.30
C ILE A 40 2.65 -5.24 6.58
N ASP A 41 3.58 -5.03 7.50
CA ASP A 41 3.34 -4.34 8.78
C ASP A 41 4.36 -3.22 9.06
N SER A 42 5.05 -2.76 8.00
CA SER A 42 6.02 -1.67 8.05
C SER A 42 5.41 -0.27 8.06
N ALA A 43 6.26 0.72 8.36
CA ALA A 43 5.96 2.14 8.16
C ALA A 43 6.59 2.67 6.87
N PHE A 44 5.84 3.50 6.14
CA PHE A 44 6.25 4.14 4.89
C PHE A 44 6.05 5.64 5.00
N LEU A 45 7.14 6.41 4.96
CA LEU A 45 7.15 7.85 5.09
C LEU A 45 7.64 8.48 3.79
N SER A 46 6.82 9.34 3.19
CA SER A 46 7.12 10.07 1.95
C SER A 46 7.60 9.17 0.79
N CYS A 47 7.11 7.93 0.75
CA CYS A 47 7.47 6.95 -0.26
C CYS A 47 6.57 7.05 -1.51
N LYS A 48 7.01 6.42 -2.60
CA LYS A 48 6.24 6.31 -3.85
C LYS A 48 6.13 4.85 -4.28
N PHE A 49 4.93 4.43 -4.64
CA PHE A 49 4.65 3.16 -5.29
C PHE A 49 4.09 3.44 -6.69
N ALA A 50 4.71 2.86 -7.72
CA ALA A 50 4.31 3.07 -9.11
C ALA A 50 4.21 1.73 -9.84
N HIS A 51 3.07 1.46 -10.49
CA HIS A 51 2.88 0.24 -11.27
C HIS A 51 3.09 -1.05 -10.46
N CYS A 52 2.82 -1.02 -9.16
CA CYS A 52 2.95 -2.20 -8.30
C CYS A 52 1.63 -2.97 -8.24
N GLU A 53 1.71 -4.29 -8.17
CA GLU A 53 0.58 -5.18 -7.97
C GLU A 53 0.75 -6.04 -6.71
N TRP A 54 -0.32 -6.15 -5.93
CA TRP A 54 -0.47 -7.16 -4.88
C TRP A 54 -1.70 -8.01 -5.15
N TYR A 55 -1.51 -9.32 -5.22
CA TYR A 55 -2.58 -10.31 -5.18
C TYR A 55 -2.59 -10.97 -3.80
N TRP A 56 -3.67 -10.87 -3.02
CA TRP A 56 -3.79 -11.42 -1.66
C TRP A 56 -2.77 -10.89 -0.62
N GLY A 57 -2.30 -9.66 -0.79
CA GLY A 57 -1.46 -9.02 0.23
C GLY A 57 -2.20 -8.83 1.55
N LEU A 58 -1.50 -8.97 2.67
CA LEU A 58 -2.01 -8.75 4.02
C LEU A 58 -1.29 -7.55 4.64
N PHE A 59 -1.85 -6.36 4.44
CA PHE A 59 -1.38 -5.14 5.09
C PHE A 59 -2.04 -5.04 6.47
N ASN A 60 -1.26 -5.33 7.50
CA ASN A 60 -1.73 -5.42 8.88
C ASN A 60 -1.09 -4.31 9.70
N MET A 61 -1.89 -3.34 10.14
CA MET A 61 -1.43 -2.20 10.94
C MET A 61 -0.30 -1.37 10.31
N ALA A 62 -0.06 -1.52 9.01
CA ALA A 62 0.93 -0.73 8.27
C ALA A 62 0.56 0.76 8.32
N VAL A 63 1.59 1.60 8.35
CA VAL A 63 1.43 3.05 8.47
C VAL A 63 2.01 3.73 7.24
N PHE A 64 1.20 4.56 6.59
CA PHE A 64 1.57 5.32 5.41
C PHE A 64 1.38 6.81 5.70
N VAL A 65 2.46 7.59 5.56
CA VAL A 65 2.45 9.04 5.78
C VAL A 65 3.04 9.74 4.57
N GLY A 66 2.25 10.57 3.89
CA GLY A 66 2.69 11.30 2.69
C GLY A 66 3.03 10.38 1.52
N VAL A 67 2.43 9.19 1.45
CA VAL A 67 2.76 8.19 0.43
C VAL A 67 1.90 8.38 -0.81
N LYS A 68 2.53 8.26 -1.98
CA LYS A 68 1.85 8.31 -3.27
C LYS A 68 1.83 6.94 -3.94
N PHE A 69 0.63 6.43 -4.22
CA PHE A 69 0.40 5.25 -5.04
C PHE A 69 -0.06 5.70 -6.42
N THR A 70 0.58 5.22 -7.48
CA THR A 70 0.28 5.59 -8.86
C THR A 70 0.19 4.34 -9.73
N ASP A 71 -0.94 4.17 -10.42
CA ASP A 71 -1.16 3.05 -11.34
C ASP A 71 -0.93 1.67 -10.68
N CYS A 72 -1.22 1.54 -9.38
CA CYS A 72 -1.09 0.27 -8.64
C CYS A 72 -2.39 -0.53 -8.66
N THR A 73 -2.26 -1.87 -8.59
CA THR A 73 -3.41 -2.79 -8.49
C THR A 73 -3.34 -3.59 -7.18
N PHE A 74 -4.46 -3.70 -6.49
CA PHE A 74 -4.63 -4.55 -5.31
C PHE A 74 -5.80 -5.49 -5.56
N ARG A 75 -5.60 -6.80 -5.41
CA ARG A 75 -6.62 -7.82 -5.71
C ARG A 75 -6.84 -8.71 -4.49
N GLY A 76 -8.05 -8.68 -3.92
CA GLY A 76 -8.37 -9.43 -2.71
C GLY A 76 -7.44 -9.12 -1.53
N THR A 77 -6.90 -7.90 -1.48
CA THR A 77 -5.91 -7.45 -0.48
C THR A 77 -6.60 -6.94 0.78
N SER A 78 -6.09 -7.31 1.94
CA SER A 78 -6.53 -6.78 3.23
C SER A 78 -5.68 -5.58 3.65
N PHE A 79 -6.31 -4.52 4.16
CA PHE A 79 -5.67 -3.35 4.76
C PHE A 79 -6.02 -3.19 6.25
N ALA A 80 -6.26 -4.30 6.93
CA ALA A 80 -6.75 -4.33 8.31
C ALA A 80 -5.90 -3.46 9.26
N GLY A 81 -6.55 -2.53 9.96
CA GLY A 81 -5.92 -1.65 10.94
C GLY A 81 -4.90 -0.65 10.37
N CYS A 82 -4.74 -0.55 9.05
CA CYS A 82 -3.80 0.37 8.44
C CYS A 82 -4.15 1.84 8.71
N LYS A 83 -3.14 2.70 8.70
CA LYS A 83 -3.31 4.15 8.80
C LYS A 83 -2.73 4.83 7.58
N PHE A 84 -3.56 5.56 6.86
CA PHE A 84 -3.15 6.41 5.76
C PHE A 84 -3.29 7.87 6.18
N VAL A 85 -2.19 8.61 6.15
CA VAL A 85 -2.12 10.03 6.51
C VAL A 85 -1.55 10.78 5.32
N GLU A 86 -2.29 11.75 4.79
CA GLU A 86 -1.85 12.61 3.67
C GLU A 86 -1.40 11.80 2.44
N CYS A 87 -2.05 10.66 2.18
CA CYS A 87 -1.71 9.78 1.07
C CYS A 87 -2.51 10.11 -0.19
N GLU A 88 -1.91 9.86 -1.35
CA GLU A 88 -2.52 10.05 -2.66
C GLU A 88 -2.63 8.72 -3.41
N PHE A 89 -3.82 8.44 -3.94
CA PHE A 89 -4.06 7.28 -4.81
C PHE A 89 -4.47 7.75 -6.20
N VAL A 90 -3.57 7.59 -7.17
CA VAL A 90 -3.77 8.09 -8.54
C VAL A 90 -3.86 6.92 -9.52
N ARG A 91 -5.01 6.75 -10.17
CA ARG A 91 -5.28 5.67 -11.15
C ARG A 91 -5.04 4.26 -10.59
N CYS A 92 -5.26 4.08 -9.30
CA CYS A 92 -5.14 2.77 -8.66
C CYS A 92 -6.42 1.94 -8.84
N HIS A 93 -6.30 0.62 -8.75
CA HIS A 93 -7.42 -0.30 -8.88
C HIS A 93 -7.44 -1.27 -7.70
N PHE A 94 -8.56 -1.31 -7.00
CA PHE A 94 -8.81 -2.26 -5.92
C PHE A 94 -9.91 -3.20 -6.39
N THR A 95 -9.56 -4.43 -6.74
CA THR A 95 -10.46 -5.37 -7.42
C THR A 95 -10.65 -6.65 -6.59
N THR A 96 -11.62 -7.46 -7.01
CA THR A 96 -11.72 -8.82 -6.48
C THR A 96 -10.53 -9.66 -6.93
N ASP A 97 -10.20 -10.67 -6.14
CA ASP A 97 -9.34 -11.78 -6.56
C ASP A 97 -10.07 -12.73 -7.54
N ASN A 98 -9.40 -13.83 -7.93
CA ASN A 98 -9.95 -14.81 -8.86
C ASN A 98 -11.00 -15.75 -8.22
N LEU A 99 -11.22 -15.66 -6.91
CA LEU A 99 -12.24 -16.40 -6.16
C LEU A 99 -13.44 -15.52 -5.76
N GLY A 100 -13.43 -14.24 -6.16
CA GLY A 100 -14.48 -13.27 -5.85
C GLY A 100 -14.32 -12.54 -4.51
N GLY A 101 -13.19 -12.71 -3.80
CA GLY A 101 -12.87 -11.97 -2.58
C GLY A 101 -12.49 -10.53 -2.89
N SER A 102 -13.20 -9.55 -2.32
CA SER A 102 -12.89 -8.13 -2.47
C SER A 102 -11.75 -7.69 -1.55
N CYS A 103 -11.12 -6.55 -1.85
CA CYS A 103 -10.28 -5.87 -0.87
C CYS A 103 -11.08 -5.50 0.39
N SER A 104 -10.42 -5.44 1.54
CA SER A 104 -11.04 -5.09 2.83
C SER A 104 -10.26 -4.02 3.59
N PHE A 105 -10.99 -3.24 4.40
CA PHE A 105 -10.48 -2.04 5.08
C PHE A 105 -10.94 -1.97 6.54
N ASN A 106 -11.07 -3.14 7.19
CA ASN A 106 -11.53 -3.22 8.57
C ASN A 106 -10.58 -2.45 9.49
N ASP A 107 -11.12 -1.58 10.33
CA ASP A 107 -10.35 -0.71 11.25
C ASP A 107 -9.30 0.19 10.57
N THR A 108 -9.35 0.34 9.24
CA THR A 108 -8.48 1.24 8.49
C THR A 108 -8.89 2.68 8.74
N ARG A 109 -7.90 3.57 8.88
CA ARG A 109 -8.12 5.01 9.06
C ARG A 109 -7.50 5.82 7.93
N TRP A 110 -8.23 6.83 7.48
CA TRP A 110 -7.84 7.72 6.39
C TRP A 110 -7.88 9.15 6.91
N TYR A 111 -6.74 9.84 6.85
CA TYR A 111 -6.61 11.23 7.29
C TYR A 111 -6.07 12.07 6.13
N SER A 112 -6.81 13.10 5.72
CA SER A 112 -6.39 14.02 4.64
C SER A 112 -5.93 13.32 3.36
N CYS A 113 -6.50 12.16 3.04
CA CYS A 113 -6.13 11.40 1.85
C CYS A 113 -6.93 11.87 0.63
N SER A 114 -6.38 11.68 -0.56
CA SER A 114 -7.09 11.95 -1.82
C SER A 114 -7.01 10.79 -2.80
N GLN A 115 -7.97 10.75 -3.72
CA GLN A 115 -7.94 9.84 -4.85
C GLN A 115 -8.34 10.53 -6.16
N SER A 116 -7.72 10.12 -7.27
CA SER A 116 -8.05 10.63 -8.61
C SER A 116 -7.90 9.52 -9.65
N GLY A 117 -8.96 9.27 -10.42
CA GLY A 117 -8.99 8.16 -11.40
C GLY A 117 -8.89 6.76 -10.79
N THR A 118 -8.98 6.65 -9.46
CA THR A 118 -8.88 5.40 -8.71
C THR A 118 -10.24 4.74 -8.54
N ARG A 119 -10.27 3.40 -8.52
CA ARG A 119 -11.49 2.59 -8.43
C ARG A 119 -11.45 1.56 -7.31
N GLY A 120 -12.60 1.24 -6.74
CA GLY A 120 -12.80 0.17 -5.74
C GLY A 120 -12.71 0.60 -4.27
N ILE A 121 -12.42 1.88 -4.02
CA ILE A 121 -12.30 2.47 -2.67
C ILE A 121 -13.17 3.73 -2.51
N GLU A 122 -14.08 3.99 -3.45
CA GLU A 122 -14.92 5.20 -3.46
C GLU A 122 -15.80 5.32 -2.21
N HIS A 123 -16.06 4.20 -1.54
CA HIS A 123 -16.87 4.13 -0.34
C HIS A 123 -16.10 4.46 0.94
N VAL A 124 -14.78 4.23 0.99
CA VAL A 124 -13.98 4.43 2.23
C VAL A 124 -13.48 5.87 2.41
N PHE A 125 -13.39 6.65 1.33
CA PHE A 125 -12.99 8.07 1.40
C PHE A 125 -14.06 8.99 1.98
N LYS A 126 -15.30 8.52 2.17
CA LYS A 126 -16.37 9.32 2.78
C LYS A 126 -16.15 9.58 4.28
N ASP A 127 -15.28 8.77 4.90
CA ASP A 127 -14.92 8.87 6.32
C ASP A 127 -13.56 9.55 6.54
N ALA A 128 -12.97 10.16 5.49
CA ALA A 128 -11.78 10.99 5.62
C ALA A 128 -12.17 12.38 6.13
N PHE A 129 -12.21 12.53 7.45
CA PHE A 129 -12.53 13.79 8.14
C PHE A 129 -11.30 14.71 8.26
#